data_AF-A0A7V4G911-F1
#
_entry.id   AF-A0A7V4G911-F1
#
_cell.length_a   1.000
_cell.length_b   1.000
_cell.length_c   1.000
_cell.angle_alpha   90.00
_cell.angle_beta   90.00
_cell.angle_gamma   90.00
#
_symmetry.space_group_name_H-M   'P 1'
#
loop_
_entity.id
_entity.type
_entity.pdbx_description
1 polymer ?
#
loop_
_entity_poly.entity_id
_entity_poly.type
_entity_poly.pdbx_seq_one_letter_code
_entity_poly.pdbx_strand_id
1 'polypeptide(L)'
;GETPEQRLAAGCRMRLARSGENIWAGSGHDPHHPEVLAPLIVDRWLASPGHRENLLHPEYTAMGIGVAAWGREIRATQMLVRPAP
;
A
#
# COMPACT_ATOMS: atom_id res chain seq x y z
N GLY A 1 14.63 8.92 -6.90
CA GLY A 1 13.67 7.81 -7.05
C GLY A 1 12.36 8.36 -7.57
N GLU A 2 11.58 7.56 -8.29
CA GLU A 2 10.26 7.98 -8.80
C GLU A 2 9.23 8.09 -7.67
N THR A 3 8.33 9.06 -7.74
CA THR A 3 7.18 9.18 -6.82
C THR A 3 6.08 8.15 -7.16
N PRO A 4 5.13 7.89 -6.26
CA PRO A 4 3.95 7.07 -6.55
C PRO A 4 3.20 7.53 -7.79
N GLU A 5 3.00 8.84 -7.93
CA GLU A 5 2.31 9.47 -9.06
C GLU A 5 3.06 9.21 -10.37
N GLN A 6 4.40 9.30 -10.34
CA GLN A 6 5.24 9.03 -11.52
C GLN A 6 5.14 7.57 -11.96
N ARG A 7 5.17 6.61 -11.01
CA ARG A 7 4.99 5.18 -11.31
C ARG A 7 3.60 4.89 -11.87
N LEU A 8 2.57 5.53 -11.30
CA LEU A 8 1.20 5.39 -11.78
C LEU A 8 1.03 5.99 -13.17
N ALA A 9 1.61 7.15 -13.46
CA ALA A 9 1.56 7.74 -14.80
C ALA A 9 2.21 6.84 -15.86
N ALA A 10 3.28 6.12 -15.50
CA ALA A 10 3.98 5.22 -16.42
C ALA A 10 3.27 3.86 -16.60
N GLY A 11 2.68 3.30 -15.53
CA GLY A 11 2.18 1.92 -15.52
C GLY A 11 0.66 1.78 -15.46
N CYS A 12 -0.07 2.81 -15.00
CA CYS A 12 -1.52 2.77 -14.88
C CYS A 12 -2.16 3.19 -16.20
N ARG A 13 -2.91 2.29 -16.82
CA ARG A 13 -3.67 2.58 -18.05
C ARG A 13 -4.91 3.45 -17.81
N MET A 14 -5.24 3.74 -16.56
CA MET A 14 -6.40 4.51 -16.15
C MET A 14 -5.99 5.94 -15.82
N ARG A 15 -6.80 6.91 -16.24
CA ARG A 15 -6.71 8.27 -15.71
C ARG A 15 -7.15 8.24 -14.25
N LEU A 16 -6.39 8.91 -13.39
CA LEU A 16 -6.66 8.98 -11.96
C LEU A 16 -7.02 10.41 -11.57
N ALA A 17 -8.05 10.55 -10.73
CA ALA A 17 -8.40 11.82 -10.09
C ALA A 17 -7.64 12.02 -8.76
N ARG A 18 -7.26 10.92 -8.11
CA ARG A 18 -6.47 10.90 -6.86
C ARG A 18 -5.67 9.62 -6.76
N SER A 19 -4.51 9.71 -6.12
CA SER A 19 -3.70 8.57 -5.67
C SER A 19 -3.24 8.77 -4.23
N GLY A 20 -3.02 7.65 -3.52
CA GLY A 20 -2.40 7.60 -2.20
C GLY A 20 -1.57 6.33 -2.06
N GLU A 21 -0.57 6.37 -1.18
CA GLU A 21 0.33 5.23 -0.96
C GLU A 21 0.56 5.00 0.54
N ASN A 22 0.49 3.74 0.95
CA ASN A 22 0.99 3.27 2.23
C ASN A 22 2.16 2.31 2.00
N ILE A 23 3.28 2.53 2.70
CA ILE A 23 4.45 1.65 2.66
C ILE A 23 4.66 1.08 4.07
N TRP A 24 4.99 -0.20 4.14
CA TRP A 24 5.44 -0.84 5.37
C TRP A 24 6.70 -1.67 5.12
N ALA A 25 7.59 -1.68 6.10
CA ALA A 25 8.80 -2.49 6.14
C ALA A 25 8.95 -3.11 7.53
N GLY A 26 9.33 -4.38 7.57
CA GLY A 26 9.62 -5.08 8.82
C GLY A 26 10.63 -6.20 8.62
N SER A 27 11.29 -6.56 9.72
CA SER A 27 12.30 -7.61 9.78
C SER A 27 11.91 -8.66 10.81
N GLY A 28 12.43 -9.88 10.66
CA GLY A 28 12.16 -10.96 11.61
C GLY A 28 10.78 -11.60 11.48
N HIS A 29 10.05 -11.34 10.40
CA HIS A 29 8.73 -11.93 10.14
C HIS A 29 8.83 -13.17 9.24
N ASP A 30 7.92 -14.13 9.43
CA ASP A 30 7.82 -15.29 8.56
C ASP A 30 6.84 -15.01 7.41
N PRO A 31 7.30 -14.96 6.14
CA PRO A 31 6.41 -14.73 5.00
C PRO A 31 5.43 -15.86 4.73
N HIS A 32 5.64 -17.05 5.30
CA HIS A 32 4.76 -18.21 5.11
C HIS A 32 3.51 -18.20 6.01
N HIS A 33 3.38 -17.18 6.86
CA HIS A 33 2.22 -16.96 7.73
C HIS A 33 1.47 -15.65 7.39
N PRO A 34 0.91 -15.53 6.16
CA PRO A 34 0.21 -14.32 5.73
C PRO A 34 -1.00 -13.96 6.61
N GLU A 35 -1.64 -14.94 7.23
CA GLU A 35 -2.75 -14.77 8.17
C GLU A 35 -2.36 -14.00 9.43
N VAL A 36 -1.08 -14.01 9.80
CA VAL A 36 -0.53 -13.21 10.91
C VAL A 36 0.04 -11.89 10.38
N LEU A 37 0.72 -11.95 9.24
CA LEU A 37 1.45 -10.83 8.68
C LEU A 37 0.51 -9.73 8.14
N ALA A 38 -0.57 -10.09 7.45
CA ALA A 38 -1.47 -9.10 6.86
C ALA A 38 -2.20 -8.25 7.91
N PRO A 39 -2.82 -8.82 8.97
CA PRO A 39 -3.41 -8.02 10.04
C PRO A 39 -2.39 -7.13 10.74
N LEU A 40 -1.18 -7.65 11.01
CA LEU A 40 -0.11 -6.86 11.60
C LEU A 40 0.23 -5.61 10.75
N ILE A 41 0.38 -5.76 9.44
CA ILE A 41 0.71 -4.64 8.54
C ILE A 41 -0.43 -3.61 8.55
N VAL A 42 -1.69 -4.06 8.45
CA VAL A 42 -2.86 -3.18 8.48
C VAL A 42 -2.97 -2.44 9.81
N ASP A 43 -2.77 -3.13 10.94
CA ASP A 43 -2.77 -2.51 12.27
C ASP A 43 -1.68 -1.44 12.41
N ARG A 44 -0.49 -1.68 11.83
CA ARG A 44 0.59 -0.68 11.81
C ARG A 44 0.25 0.54 10.97
N TRP A 45 -0.41 0.36 9.82
CA TRP A 45 -0.92 1.49 9.04
C TRP A 45 -2.02 2.23 9.79
N LEU A 46 -3.00 1.54 10.37
CA LEU A 46 -4.05 2.15 11.19
C LEU A 46 -3.48 2.94 12.38
N ALA A 47 -2.42 2.45 13.03
CA ALA A 47 -1.79 3.16 14.14
C ALA A 47 -1.13 4.49 13.72
N SER A 48 -0.72 4.62 12.45
CA SER A 48 -0.07 5.82 11.92
C SER A 48 -1.07 6.82 11.33
N PRO A 49 -1.11 8.09 11.77
CA PRO A 49 -2.10 9.05 11.29
C PRO A 49 -2.16 9.21 9.76
N GLY A 50 -1.01 9.37 9.09
CA GLY A 50 -0.97 9.56 7.64
C GLY A 50 -1.40 8.31 6.85
N HIS A 51 -0.97 7.12 7.28
CA HIS A 51 -1.41 5.89 6.62
C HIS A 51 -2.90 5.60 6.87
N ARG A 52 -3.38 5.90 8.08
CA ARG A 52 -4.80 5.79 8.45
C ARG A 52 -5.67 6.73 7.64
N GLU A 53 -5.21 7.96 7.38
CA GLU A 53 -5.92 8.90 6.52
C GLU A 53 -6.17 8.27 5.13
N ASN A 54 -5.14 7.68 4.52
CA ASN A 54 -5.30 6.95 3.26
C ASN A 54 -6.32 5.81 3.37
N LEU A 55 -6.22 4.96 4.41
CA LEU A 55 -7.11 3.79 4.59
C LEU A 55 -8.58 4.18 4.78
N LEU A 56 -8.85 5.33 5.42
CA LEU A 56 -10.20 5.76 5.76
C LEU A 56 -10.74 6.84 4.81
N HIS A 57 -9.98 7.28 3.82
CA HIS A 57 -10.40 8.34 2.90
C HIS A 57 -11.49 7.82 1.94
N PRO A 58 -12.72 8.37 1.96
CA PRO A 58 -13.86 7.82 1.23
C PRO A 58 -13.80 8.00 -0.30
N GLU A 59 -12.79 8.71 -0.81
CA GLU A 59 -12.65 8.97 -2.25
C GLU A 59 -11.85 7.87 -2.95
N TYR A 60 -11.03 7.11 -2.22
CA TYR A 60 -10.37 5.96 -2.81
C TYR A 60 -11.39 4.84 -3.02
N THR A 61 -11.48 4.34 -4.25
CA THR A 61 -12.47 3.33 -4.62
C THR A 61 -11.87 2.10 -5.29
N ALA A 62 -10.56 2.10 -5.54
CA ALA A 62 -9.82 0.94 -5.96
C ALA A 62 -8.45 0.93 -5.29
N MET A 63 -7.87 -0.25 -5.16
CA MET A 63 -6.56 -0.43 -4.56
C MET A 63 -5.82 -1.63 -5.14
N GLY A 64 -4.50 -1.58 -5.08
CA GLY A 64 -3.60 -2.69 -5.35
C GLY A 64 -2.60 -2.85 -4.21
N ILE A 65 -2.27 -4.10 -3.85
CA ILE A 65 -1.29 -4.40 -2.81
C ILE A 65 -0.20 -5.28 -3.41
N GLY A 66 1.04 -4.90 -3.19
CA GLY A 66 2.22 -5.72 -3.47
C GLY A 66 2.97 -6.03 -2.18
N VAL A 67 3.36 -7.29 -2.01
CA VAL A 67 4.21 -7.73 -0.88
C VAL A 67 5.41 -8.45 -1.45
N ALA A 68 6.61 -8.06 -1.00
CA ALA A 68 7.86 -8.71 -1.34
C ALA A 68 8.53 -9.21 -0.06
N ALA A 69 9.08 -10.41 -0.12
CA ALA A 69 9.81 -11.03 0.97
C ALA A 69 11.21 -11.44 0.51
N TRP A 70 12.21 -11.21 1.35
CA TRP A 70 13.55 -11.76 1.19
C TRP A 70 14.03 -12.32 2.52
N GLY A 71 13.94 -13.65 2.66
CA GLY A 71 14.11 -14.29 3.97
C GLY A 71 13.07 -13.80 4.96
N ARG A 72 13.51 -13.18 6.06
CA ARG A 72 12.62 -12.61 7.10
C ARG A 72 12.40 -11.10 6.97
N GLU A 73 12.88 -10.49 5.89
CA GLU A 73 12.61 -9.11 5.53
C GLU A 73 11.35 -9.04 4.67
N ILE A 74 10.40 -8.21 5.08
CA ILE A 74 9.16 -8.00 4.36
C ILE A 74 9.03 -6.53 3.99
N ARG A 75 8.55 -6.27 2.77
CA ARG A 75 8.12 -4.96 2.30
C ARG A 75 6.71 -5.08 1.75
N ALA A 76 5.84 -4.16 2.12
CA ALA A 76 4.48 -4.09 1.60
C ALA A 76 4.18 -2.67 1.11
N THR A 77 3.55 -2.59 -0.05
CA THR A 77 3.07 -1.34 -0.63
C THR A 77 1.60 -1.50 -0.96
N GLN A 78 0.80 -0.56 -0.49
CA GLN A 78 -0.61 -0.43 -0.85
C GLN A 78 -0.78 0.87 -1.64
N MET A 79 -1.25 0.73 -2.87
CA MET A 79 -1.62 1.85 -3.73
C MET A 79 -3.13 2.01 -3.69
N LEU A 80 -3.61 3.20 -3.36
CA LEU A 80 -5.03 3.55 -3.35
C LEU A 80 -5.29 4.57 -4.44
N VAL A 81 -6.38 4.41 -5.18
CA VAL A 81 -6.70 5.31 -6.29
C VAL A 81 -8.18 5.62 -6.38
N ARG A 82 -8.45 6.82 -6.89
CA ARG A 82 -9.75 7.20 -7.46
C ARG A 82 -9.58 7.29 -8.97
N PRO A 83 -10.20 6.39 -9.76
CA PRO A 83 -10.26 6.56 -11.20
C PRO A 83 -10.95 7.87 -11.56
N ALA A 84 -10.47 8.54 -12.61
CA ALA A 84 -11.20 9.64 -13.21
C ALA A 84 -12.47 9.12 -13.90
N PRO A 85 -13.53 9.94 -14.03
CA PRO A 85 -14.70 9.61 -14.83
C PRO A 85 -14.35 9.28 -16.29
#